data_AF-A0A929VJS2-F1
#
_entry.id   AF-A0A929VJS2-F1
#
_cell.length_a   1.000
_cell.length_b   1.000
_cell.length_c   1.000
_cell.angle_alpha   90.00
_cell.angle_beta   90.00
_cell.angle_gamma   90.00
#
_symmetry.space_group_name_H-M   'P 1'
#
loop_
_entity.id
_entity.type
_entity.pdbx_description
1 polymer ?
#
loop_
_entity_poly.entity_id
_entity_poly.type
_entity_poly.pdbx_seq_one_letter_code
_entity_poly.pdbx_strand_id
1 'polypeptide(L)'
;DKSVSINKKEVLSMVASFADEAGYRGMIDLDLFEEGGVFYLSEVNPRFGGGYPHAYECGVNFPRLLLRNLEGKENACEIGNYSPGITMMKYNEVKILPQEELIG
;
A
#
# COMPACT_ATOMS: atom_id res chain seq x y z
N ASP A 1 -2.67 -7.92 -14.34
CA ASP A 1 -3.18 -6.90 -13.42
C ASP A 1 -2.46 -5.58 -13.70
N LYS A 2 -3.17 -4.45 -13.72
CA LYS A 2 -2.62 -3.13 -14.03
C LYS A 2 -3.25 -2.08 -13.12
N SER A 3 -2.44 -1.18 -12.58
CA SER A 3 -2.88 -0.04 -11.79
C SER A 3 -2.13 1.24 -12.18
N VAL A 4 -2.71 2.39 -11.86
CA VAL A 4 -2.10 3.71 -12.07
C VAL A 4 -2.11 4.45 -10.73
N SER A 5 -0.99 5.05 -10.35
CA SER A 5 -0.92 5.88 -9.15
C SER A 5 -1.78 7.14 -9.34
N ILE A 6 -2.64 7.43 -8.38
CA ILE A 6 -3.45 8.65 -8.37
C ILE A 6 -3.17 9.42 -7.09
N ASN A 7 -3.28 10.75 -7.13
CA ASN A 7 -3.12 11.61 -5.97
C ASN A 7 -4.36 12.51 -5.85
N LYS A 8 -5.43 11.96 -5.27
CA LYS A 8 -6.69 12.66 -5.01
C LYS A 8 -6.73 13.07 -3.55
N LYS A 9 -6.63 14.37 -3.26
CA LYS A 9 -6.58 14.92 -1.89
C LYS A 9 -7.76 14.49 -1.02
N GLU A 10 -8.96 14.42 -1.60
CA GLU A 10 -10.19 13.99 -0.91
C GLU A 10 -10.07 12.54 -0.42
N VAL A 11 -9.58 11.64 -1.28
CA VAL A 11 -9.36 10.23 -0.92
C VAL A 11 -8.27 10.10 0.15
N LEU A 12 -7.15 10.81 -0.01
CA LEU A 12 -6.05 10.78 0.96
C LEU A 12 -6.50 11.26 2.35
N SER A 13 -7.29 12.34 2.40
CA SER A 13 -7.79 12.90 3.66
C SER A 13 -8.79 11.95 4.32
N MET A 14 -9.72 11.39 3.54
CA MET A 14 -10.69 10.41 4.03
C MET A 14 -10.02 9.17 4.61
N VAL A 15 -9.04 8.60 3.91
CA VAL A 15 -8.29 7.42 4.38
C VAL A 15 -7.47 7.74 5.62
N ALA A 16 -6.83 8.91 5.68
CA ALA A 16 -6.06 9.32 6.85
C ALA A 16 -6.94 9.49 8.10
N SER A 17 -8.08 10.18 7.98
CA SER A 17 -9.05 10.32 9.08
C SER A 17 -9.58 8.98 9.54
N PHE A 18 -9.97 8.10 8.60
CA PHE A 18 -10.44 6.76 8.94
C PHE A 18 -9.38 5.95 9.72
N ALA A 19 -8.12 5.95 9.25
CA ALA A 19 -7.05 5.19 9.88
C ALA A 19 -6.76 5.66 11.31
N ASP A 20 -6.78 6.97 11.54
CA ASP A 20 -6.56 7.60 12.85
C ASP A 20 -7.73 7.32 13.81
N GLU A 21 -8.98 7.59 13.38
CA GLU A 21 -10.19 7.38 14.19
C GLU A 21 -10.41 5.91 14.55
N ALA A 22 -10.11 4.98 13.62
CA ALA A 22 -10.19 3.55 13.87
C ALA A 22 -9.02 3.01 14.72
N GLY A 23 -8.00 3.81 14.97
CA GLY A 23 -6.86 3.45 15.82
C GLY A 23 -5.89 2.44 15.19
N TYR A 24 -5.79 2.39 13.87
CA TYR A 24 -4.86 1.50 13.19
C TYR A 24 -3.40 1.91 13.45
N ARG A 25 -2.55 0.90 13.71
CA ARG A 25 -1.12 1.09 14.00
C ARG A 25 -0.30 0.14 13.16
N GLY A 26 0.02 0.54 11.93
CA GLY A 26 0.82 -0.27 11.00
C GLY A 26 0.24 -0.28 9.59
N MET A 27 0.64 -1.29 8.80
CA MET A 27 0.22 -1.43 7.40
C MET A 27 -1.25 -1.80 7.33
N ILE A 28 -2.01 -1.04 6.56
CA ILE A 28 -3.39 -1.35 6.20
C ILE A 28 -3.55 -1.24 4.69
N ASP A 29 -4.38 -2.12 4.14
CA ASP A 29 -4.77 -2.19 2.75
C ASP A 29 -6.28 -1.94 2.69
N LEU A 30 -6.69 -0.92 1.94
CA LEU A 30 -8.07 -0.45 1.88
C LEU A 30 -8.58 -0.54 0.45
N ASP A 31 -9.71 -1.21 0.27
CA ASP A 31 -10.39 -1.26 -1.02
C ASP A 31 -11.53 -0.25 -1.07
N LEU A 32 -11.45 0.64 -2.05
CA LEU A 32 -12.39 1.73 -2.29
C LEU A 32 -13.01 1.58 -3.68
N PHE A 33 -14.31 1.83 -3.78
CA PHE A 33 -15.01 1.94 -5.07
C PHE A 33 -15.55 3.36 -5.24
N GLU A 34 -15.50 3.88 -6.47
CA GLU A 34 -16.08 5.19 -6.81
C GLU A 34 -17.37 4.99 -7.60
N GLU A 35 -18.45 5.63 -7.16
CA GLU A 35 -19.70 5.71 -7.91
C GLU A 35 -20.20 7.16 -7.90
N GLY A 36 -20.34 7.76 -9.10
CA GLY A 36 -20.84 9.13 -9.23
C GLY A 36 -19.99 10.20 -8.54
N GLY A 37 -18.66 10.00 -8.44
CA GLY A 37 -17.76 10.90 -7.71
C GLY A 37 -17.72 10.68 -6.20
N VAL A 38 -18.48 9.72 -5.67
CA VAL A 38 -18.48 9.35 -4.25
C VAL A 38 -17.63 8.10 -4.05
N PHE A 39 -16.72 8.12 -3.06
CA PHE A 39 -15.90 6.98 -2.69
C PHE A 39 -16.52 6.20 -1.53
N TYR A 40 -16.58 4.88 -1.67
CA TYR A 40 -17.10 3.94 -0.69
C TYR A 40 -16.02 2.98 -0.24
N LEU A 41 -15.83 2.82 1.07
CA LEU A 41 -14.94 1.83 1.67
C LEU A 41 -15.64 0.46 1.68
N SER A 42 -15.07 -0.50 0.96
CA SER A 42 -15.60 -1.86 0.86
C SER A 42 -14.90 -2.82 1.80
N GLU A 43 -13.56 -2.79 1.85
CA GLU A 43 -12.78 -3.70 2.66
C GLU A 43 -11.65 -3.00 3.41
N VAL A 44 -11.32 -3.55 4.57
CA VAL A 44 -10.20 -3.12 5.41
C VAL A 44 -9.38 -4.35 5.78
N ASN A 45 -8.15 -4.39 5.28
CA ASN A 45 -7.25 -5.52 5.43
C ASN A 45 -6.00 -5.06 6.20
N PRO A 46 -5.81 -5.41 7.50
CA PRO A 46 -4.66 -4.97 8.30
C PRO A 46 -3.39 -5.78 7.97
N ARG A 47 -2.96 -5.70 6.71
CA ARG A 47 -1.81 -6.42 6.12
C ARG A 47 -1.33 -5.67 4.87
N PHE A 48 -0.24 -6.14 4.27
CA PHE A 48 0.13 -5.71 2.93
C PHE A 48 -0.92 -6.14 1.90
N GLY A 49 -1.29 -5.21 1.02
CA GLY A 49 -2.10 -5.47 -0.16
C GLY A 49 -1.28 -6.04 -1.31
N GLY A 50 -1.94 -6.77 -2.21
CA GLY A 50 -1.31 -7.29 -3.43
C GLY A 50 -0.83 -6.19 -4.39
N GLY A 51 -1.28 -4.94 -4.19
CA GLY A 51 -0.83 -3.76 -4.93
C GLY A 51 0.37 -3.03 -4.28
N TYR A 52 0.83 -3.44 -3.09
CA TYR A 52 1.90 -2.75 -2.36
C TYR A 52 3.20 -2.52 -3.17
N PRO A 53 3.67 -3.46 -4.00
CA PRO A 53 4.85 -3.21 -4.84
C PRO A 53 4.73 -1.91 -5.67
N HIS A 54 3.53 -1.56 -6.14
CA HIS A 54 3.29 -0.31 -6.84
C HIS A 54 3.60 0.92 -5.98
N ALA A 55 3.15 0.91 -4.71
CA ALA A 55 3.41 1.99 -3.77
C ALA A 55 4.90 2.11 -3.45
N TYR A 56 5.58 0.97 -3.26
CA TYR A 56 7.03 0.93 -3.04
C TYR A 56 7.81 1.55 -4.19
N GLU A 57 7.50 1.16 -5.43
CA GLU A 57 8.13 1.71 -6.64
C GLU A 57 7.76 3.19 -6.89
N CYS A 58 6.67 3.67 -6.29
CA CYS A 58 6.34 5.11 -6.25
C CYS A 58 7.06 5.88 -5.13
N GLY A 59 7.96 5.24 -4.38
CA GLY A 59 8.75 5.84 -3.29
C GLY A 59 8.18 5.65 -1.88
N VAL A 60 7.03 4.96 -1.74
CA VAL A 60 6.39 4.71 -0.44
C VAL A 60 6.97 3.44 0.21
N ASN A 61 8.13 3.60 0.84
CA ASN A 61 8.88 2.51 1.47
C ASN A 61 8.38 2.19 2.90
N PHE A 62 7.26 1.47 2.99
CA PHE A 62 6.62 1.06 4.24
C PHE A 62 7.50 0.12 5.11
N PRO A 63 8.21 -0.89 4.56
CA PRO A 63 9.15 -1.69 5.35
C PRO A 63 10.18 -0.84 6.10
N ARG A 64 10.74 0.19 5.47
CA ARG A 64 11.65 1.15 6.14
C ARG A 64 10.94 1.88 7.28
N LEU A 65 9.70 2.33 7.08
CA LEU A 65 8.91 2.99 8.13
C LEU A 65 8.69 2.06 9.32
N LEU A 66 8.36 0.79 9.05
CA LEU A 66 8.14 -0.23 10.07
C LEU A 66 9.42 -0.51 10.88
N LEU A 67 10.56 -0.69 10.20
CA LEU A 67 11.87 -0.89 10.86
C LEU A 67 12.20 0.27 11.80
N ARG A 68 11.97 1.52 11.37
CA ARG A 68 12.16 2.71 12.22
C ARG A 68 11.25 2.68 13.45
N ASN A 69 10.00 2.26 13.30
CA ASN A 69 9.09 2.15 14.45
C ASN A 69 9.53 1.05 15.42
N LEU A 70 10.06 -0.07 14.94
CA LEU A 70 10.65 -1.11 15.79
C LEU A 70 11.88 -0.62 16.56
N GLU A 71 12.60 0.35 16.02
CA GLU A 71 13.69 1.07 16.70
C GLU A 71 13.19 2.16 17.68
N GLY A 72 11.88 2.31 17.86
CA GLY A 72 11.28 3.36 18.69
C GLY A 72 11.36 4.76 18.08
N LYS A 73 11.64 4.87 16.77
CA LYS A 73 11.74 6.14 16.05
C LYS A 73 10.43 6.46 15.34
N GLU A 74 9.99 7.71 15.48
CA GLU A 74 8.85 8.25 14.74
C GLU A 74 9.21 8.49 13.25
N ASN A 75 8.20 8.39 12.38
CA ASN A 75 8.33 8.67 10.97
C ASN A 75 7.72 10.03 10.65
N ALA A 76 8.32 10.77 9.71
CA ALA A 76 7.68 11.98 9.18
C ALA A 76 6.38 11.61 8.44
N CYS A 77 5.39 12.49 8.52
CA CYS A 77 4.15 12.36 7.76
C CYS A 77 4.38 12.81 6.31
N GLU A 78 4.28 11.86 5.38
CA GLU A 78 4.58 12.04 3.95
C GLU A 78 3.34 11.72 3.08
N ILE A 79 2.14 11.92 3.63
CA ILE A 79 0.88 11.60 2.92
C ILE A 79 0.82 12.38 1.61
N GLY A 80 0.63 11.64 0.50
CA GLY A 80 0.57 12.23 -0.84
C GLY A 80 1.92 12.62 -1.43
N ASN A 81 3.05 12.34 -0.76
CA ASN A 81 4.39 12.60 -1.31
C ASN A 81 4.85 11.48 -2.26
N TYR A 82 4.16 11.36 -3.39
CA TYR A 82 4.51 10.47 -4.49
C TYR A 82 3.94 11.00 -5.82
N SER A 83 4.56 10.60 -6.93
CA SER A 83 4.15 11.03 -8.26
C SER A 83 2.89 10.28 -8.74
N PRO A 84 1.83 10.98 -9.16
CA PRO A 84 0.69 10.36 -9.85
C PRO A 84 1.07 9.98 -11.30
N GLY A 85 0.27 9.13 -11.93
CA GLY A 85 0.42 8.73 -13.33
C GLY A 85 1.43 7.60 -13.57
N ILE A 86 1.99 6.99 -12.52
CA ILE A 86 2.91 5.85 -12.63
C ILE A 86 2.09 4.58 -12.79
N THR A 87 2.35 3.82 -13.84
CA THR A 87 1.64 2.56 -14.12
C THR A 87 2.45 1.37 -13.64
N MET A 88 1.82 0.47 -12.87
CA MET A 88 2.36 -0.86 -12.60
C MET A 88 1.62 -1.88 -13.47
N MET A 89 2.36 -2.84 -14.02
CA MET A 89 1.82 -4.02 -14.68
C MET A 89 2.47 -5.26 -14.09
N LYS A 90 1.65 -6.20 -13.60
CA LYS A 90 2.15 -7.52 -13.17
C LYS A 90 2.31 -8.42 -14.38
N TYR A 91 3.49 -9.00 -14.53
CA TYR A 91 3.78 -10.07 -15.47
C TYR A 91 4.20 -11.33 -14.68
N ASN A 92 3.96 -12.50 -15.28
CA ASN A 92 4.25 -13.76 -14.60
C ASN A 92 5.71 -14.14 -14.77
N GLU A 93 6.37 -14.52 -13.68
CA GLU A 93 7.67 -15.18 -13.67
C GLU A 93 7.52 -16.61 -13.16
N VAL A 94 8.37 -17.53 -13.64
CA VAL A 94 8.41 -18.93 -13.20
C VAL A 94 9.81 -19.24 -12.73
N LYS A 95 9.91 -19.85 -11.55
CA LYS A 95 11.16 -20.37 -10.99
C LYS A 95 11.06 -21.89 -10.89
N ILE A 96 11.99 -22.61 -11.52
CA ILE A 96 12.11 -24.08 -11.44
C ILE A 96 13.31 -24.39 -10.56
N LEU A 97 13.12 -25.24 -9.54
CA LEU A 97 14.16 -25.66 -8.61
C LEU A 97 14.14 -27.19 -8.43
N PRO A 98 15.30 -27.83 -8.17
CA PRO A 98 15.35 -29.21 -7.71
C PRO A 98 14.54 -29.39 -6.41
N GLN A 99 13.86 -30.53 -6.27
CA GLN A 99 13.05 -30.83 -5.08
C GLN A 99 13.88 -30.78 -3.79
N GLU A 100 15.14 -31.24 -3.83
CA GLU A 100 16.08 -31.23 -2.70
C GLU A 100 16.39 -29.83 -2.15
N GLU A 101 16.23 -28.76 -2.95
CA GLU A 101 16.37 -27.37 -2.49
C GLU A 101 15.09 -26.83 -1.83
N LEU A 102 13.96 -27.53 -1.96
CA LEU A 102 12.65 -27.12 -1.42
C LEU A 102 12.32 -27.77 -0.08
N ILE A 103 13.05 -28.81 0.30
CA ILE A 103 12.88 -29.50 1.59
C ILE A 103 14.01 -29.03 2.52
N GLY A 104 13.79 -27.90 3.18
CA GLY A 104 14.60 -27.44 4.31
C GLY A 104 14.08 -28.01 5.63
#